data_AF-A0AAE0AYC5-F1
#
_entry.id   AF-A0AAE0AYC5-F1
#
_cell.length_a   1.000
_cell.length_b   1.000
_cell.length_c   1.000
_cell.angle_alpha   90.00
_cell.angle_beta   90.00
_cell.angle_gamma   90.00
#
_symmetry.space_group_name_H-M   'P 1'
#
loop_
_entity.id
_entity.type
_entity.pdbx_description
1 polymer ?
#
loop_
_entity_poly.entity_id
_entity_poly.type
_entity_poly.pdbx_seq_one_letter_code
_entity_poly.pdbx_strand_id
1 'polypeptide(L)'
;MPQRLDRNIIVGDVRHFARLPVDIDVSYSPPTSLLLERDDYHSSFISVEYENFPVFCFTCSFIGHLSHACRWNKSGNLSASSTGKAAHNEMGRYGC
;
A
#
# COMPACT_ATOMS: atom_id res chain seq x y z
N MET A 1 6.85 10.86 -18.08
CA MET A 1 8.29 10.89 -18.45
C MET A 1 8.71 9.47 -18.76
N PRO A 2 9.22 9.14 -19.95
CA PRO A 2 9.72 7.79 -20.22
C PRO A 2 10.95 7.54 -19.36
N GLN A 3 10.91 6.49 -18.54
CA GLN A 3 12.02 6.15 -17.67
C GLN A 3 13.09 5.43 -18.47
N ARG A 4 14.28 6.04 -18.57
CA ARG A 4 15.43 5.37 -19.18
C ARG A 4 15.95 4.33 -18.20
N LEU A 5 15.85 3.05 -18.57
CA LEU A 5 16.60 1.99 -17.92
C LEU A 5 18.11 2.20 -18.15
N ASP A 6 18.92 1.82 -17.18
CA ASP A 6 20.37 1.73 -17.35
C ASP A 6 20.68 0.75 -18.49
N ARG A 7 21.64 1.09 -19.35
CA ARG A 7 22.07 0.25 -20.47
C ARG A 7 22.47 -1.15 -20.02
N ASN A 8 23.06 -1.29 -18.83
CA ASN A 8 23.48 -2.59 -18.33
C ASN A 8 22.27 -3.50 -18.01
N ILE A 9 21.11 -2.94 -17.66
CA ILE A 9 19.87 -3.71 -17.44
C ILE A 9 19.30 -4.18 -18.79
N ILE A 10 19.36 -3.31 -19.80
CA ILE A 10 18.87 -3.60 -21.16
C ILE A 10 19.74 -4.67 -21.83
N VAL A 11 21.06 -4.56 -21.68
CA VAL A 11 22.04 -5.51 -22.21
C VAL A 11 22.09 -6.81 -21.38
N GLY A 12 21.51 -6.80 -20.17
CA GLY A 12 21.48 -7.97 -19.27
C GLY A 12 22.82 -8.28 -18.60
N ASP A 13 23.74 -7.31 -18.56
CA ASP A 13 25.14 -7.48 -18.13
C ASP A 13 25.35 -7.23 -16.62
N VAL A 14 24.31 -6.83 -15.88
CA VAL A 14 24.38 -6.62 -14.42
C VAL A 14 23.26 -7.31 -13.66
N ARG A 15 23.68 -7.89 -12.52
CA ARG A 15 22.96 -8.28 -11.28
C ARG A 15 21.49 -8.68 -11.42
N HIS A 16 21.15 -9.85 -10.86
CA HIS A 16 19.84 -10.50 -10.87
C HIS A 16 18.56 -9.64 -10.64
N PHE A 17 18.67 -8.40 -10.17
CA PHE A 17 17.54 -7.47 -10.01
C PHE A 17 17.98 -6.01 -10.21
N ALA A 18 17.06 -5.19 -10.74
CA ALA A 18 17.19 -3.74 -10.83
C ALA A 18 16.03 -3.06 -10.11
N ARG A 19 16.28 -1.91 -9.48
CA ARG A 19 15.26 -1.09 -8.81
C ARG A 19 15.09 0.23 -9.54
N LEU A 20 13.85 0.57 -9.84
CA LEU A 20 13.50 1.79 -10.54
C LEU A 20 12.35 2.49 -9.79
N PRO A 21 12.36 3.82 -9.66
CA PRO A 21 11.20 4.55 -9.16
C PRO A 21 10.08 4.41 -10.19
N VAL A 22 8.83 4.21 -9.80
CA VAL A 22 7.72 4.09 -10.75
C VAL A 22 6.57 5.02 -10.36
N ASP A 23 5.82 5.47 -11.35
CA ASP A 23 4.54 6.14 -11.13
C ASP A 23 3.44 5.15 -11.50
N ILE A 24 2.61 4.79 -10.52
CA ILE A 24 1.61 3.75 -10.66
C ILE A 24 0.29 4.18 -10.04
N ASP A 25 -0.80 3.83 -10.71
CA ASP A 25 -2.14 3.98 -10.16
C ASP A 25 -2.45 2.81 -9.22
N VAL A 26 -2.46 3.10 -7.92
CA VAL A 26 -2.73 2.12 -6.86
C VAL A 26 -4.22 1.80 -6.70
N SER A 27 -5.10 2.46 -7.44
CA SER A 27 -6.52 2.11 -7.50
C SER A 27 -6.78 0.85 -8.33
N TYR A 28 -5.77 0.34 -9.04
CA TYR A 28 -5.81 -0.93 -9.76
C TYR A 28 -4.73 -1.88 -9.23
N SER A 29 -4.87 -3.17 -9.55
CA SER A 29 -3.78 -4.12 -9.32
C SER A 29 -2.60 -3.75 -10.20
N PRO A 30 -1.40 -3.51 -9.63
CA PRO A 30 -0.24 -3.19 -10.43
C PRO A 30 0.21 -4.42 -11.23
N PRO A 31 0.89 -4.23 -12.38
CA PRO A 31 1.39 -5.34 -13.19
C PRO A 31 2.49 -6.08 -12.44
N THR A 32 2.42 -7.42 -12.42
CA THR A 32 3.41 -8.31 -11.80
C THR A 32 4.54 -8.73 -12.75
N SER A 33 4.39 -8.39 -14.02
CA SER A 33 5.42 -8.63 -15.03
C SER A 33 5.43 -7.51 -16.07
N LEU A 34 6.60 -7.30 -16.67
CA LEU A 34 6.81 -6.33 -17.75
C LEU A 34 7.49 -7.02 -18.92
N LEU A 35 7.11 -6.62 -20.14
CA LEU A 35 7.83 -6.99 -21.33
C LEU A 35 9.04 -6.07 -21.48
N LEU A 36 10.23 -6.63 -21.40
CA LEU A 36 11.46 -5.92 -21.67
C LEU A 36 11.86 -6.19 -23.12
N GLU A 37 11.81 -5.14 -23.94
CA GLU A 37 12.41 -5.13 -25.27
C GLU A 37 13.89 -4.80 -25.15
N ARG A 38 14.75 -5.62 -25.74
CA ARG A 38 16.20 -5.41 -25.77
C ARG A 38 16.65 -5.02 -27.18
N ASP A 39 17.81 -4.38 -27.23
CA ASP A 39 18.41 -3.87 -28.48
C ASP A 39 18.80 -4.99 -29.46
N ASP A 40 18.90 -6.24 -28.99
CA ASP A 40 19.29 -7.42 -29.76
C ASP A 40 18.10 -8.19 -30.36
N TYR A 41 16.95 -7.53 -30.53
CA TYR A 41 15.69 -8.11 -31.04
C TYR A 41 15.09 -9.21 -30.15
N HIS A 42 15.64 -9.43 -28.95
CA HIS A 42 15.03 -10.31 -27.97
C HIS A 42 14.08 -9.54 -27.06
N SER A 43 12.93 -10.14 -26.78
CA SER A 43 12.00 -9.64 -25.76
C SER A 43 11.79 -10.71 -24.69
N SER A 44 11.64 -10.30 -23.44
CA SER A 44 11.47 -11.22 -22.33
C SER A 44 10.52 -10.63 -21.29
N PHE A 45 9.68 -11.48 -20.71
CA PHE A 45 8.90 -11.10 -19.55
C PHE A 45 9.78 -11.16 -18.30
N ILE A 46 9.84 -10.06 -17.57
CA ILE A 46 10.52 -9.96 -16.28
C ILE A 46 9.48 -9.86 -15.17
N SER A 47 9.74 -10.51 -14.04
CA SER A 47 8.93 -10.37 -12.83
C SER A 47 9.16 -9.01 -12.20
N VAL A 48 8.10 -8.39 -11.68
CA VAL A 48 8.13 -7.11 -10.98
C VAL A 48 7.69 -7.29 -9.54
N GLU A 49 8.47 -6.74 -8.63
CA GLU A 49 8.14 -6.62 -7.21
C GLU A 49 8.14 -5.14 -6.83
N TYR A 50 7.14 -4.73 -6.05
CA TYR A 50 6.98 -3.34 -5.61
C TYR A 50 7.48 -3.18 -4.18
N GLU A 51 8.47 -2.31 -4.00
CA GLU A 51 8.95 -1.94 -2.67
C GLU A 51 8.05 -0.86 -2.08
N ASN A 52 7.72 -0.98 -0.78
CA ASN A 52 6.91 0.00 -0.05
C ASN A 52 5.54 0.29 -0.69
N PHE A 53 4.90 -0.71 -1.31
CA PHE A 53 3.60 -0.54 -1.95
C PHE A 53 2.57 -0.03 -0.92
N PRO A 54 1.95 1.14 -1.15
CA PRO A 54 1.13 1.79 -0.15
C PRO A 54 -0.20 1.05 0.02
N VAL A 55 -0.74 1.08 1.23
CA VAL A 55 -2.07 0.55 1.51
C VAL A 55 -3.11 1.47 0.89
N PHE A 56 -3.97 0.96 0.01
CA PHE A 56 -5.05 1.73 -0.62
C PHE A 56 -6.43 1.29 -0.12
N CYS A 57 -7.28 2.28 0.19
CA CYS A 57 -8.66 2.05 0.58
C CYS A 57 -9.59 2.18 -0.63
N PHE A 58 -10.19 1.07 -1.06
CA PHE A 58 -11.15 1.07 -2.17
C PHE A 58 -12.54 1.63 -1.79
N THR A 59 -12.79 1.89 -0.50
CA THR A 59 -14.05 2.49 -0.04
C THR A 59 -14.07 4.01 -0.18
N CYS A 60 -12.97 4.69 0.16
CA CYS A 60 -12.89 6.16 0.10
C CYS A 60 -11.81 6.68 -0.85
N SER A 61 -11.16 5.79 -1.61
CA SER A 61 -10.10 6.10 -2.57
C SER A 61 -8.92 6.85 -1.96
N PHE A 62 -8.57 6.53 -0.71
CA PHE A 62 -7.51 7.20 0.03
C PHE A 62 -6.38 6.23 0.42
N ILE A 63 -5.15 6.72 0.38
CA ILE A 63 -3.95 5.95 0.77
C ILE A 63 -3.77 6.00 2.29
N GLY A 64 -3.40 4.87 2.90
CA GLY A 64 -2.96 4.76 4.29
C GLY A 64 -3.78 3.82 5.17
N HIS A 65 -4.85 3.20 4.66
CA HIS A 65 -5.63 2.22 5.40
C HIS A 65 -6.34 1.22 4.48
N LEU A 66 -6.66 0.04 4.99
CA LEU A 66 -7.45 -0.97 4.28
C LEU A 66 -8.94 -0.64 4.34
N SER A 67 -9.72 -1.11 3.36
CA SER A 67 -11.17 -0.86 3.28
C SER A 67 -11.90 -1.22 4.59
N HIS A 68 -11.53 -2.30 5.27
CA HIS A 68 -12.17 -2.70 6.54
C HIS A 68 -11.92 -1.70 7.69
N ALA A 69 -10.81 -0.96 7.66
CA ALA A 69 -10.47 0.05 8.65
C ALA A 69 -11.01 1.44 8.26
N CYS A 70 -11.68 1.55 7.12
CA CYS A 70 -12.19 2.83 6.61
C CYS A 70 -13.18 3.47 7.58
N ARG A 71 -12.96 4.76 7.87
CA ARG A 71 -13.86 5.55 8.73
C ARG A 71 -15.29 5.57 8.20
N TRP A 72 -15.49 5.55 6.87
CA TRP A 72 -16.81 5.53 6.26
C TRP A 72 -17.61 4.27 6.61
N ASN A 73 -16.93 3.13 6.74
CA ASN A 73 -17.55 1.85 7.12
C ASN A 73 -17.98 1.83 8.60
N LYS A 74 -17.42 2.71 9.43
CA LYS A 74 -17.80 2.86 10.85
C LYS A 74 -19.10 3.65 11.04
N SER A 75 -19.50 4.44 10.05
CA SER A 75 -20.73 5.26 10.09
C SER A 75 -22.01 4.44 9.90
N GLY A 76 -21.91 3.23 9.32
CA GLY A 76 -23.04 2.31 9.10
C GLY A 76 -23.33 1.34 10.26
N ASN A 77 -22.50 1.35 11.32
CA ASN A 77 -22.66 0.51 12.51
C ASN A 77 -22.91 1.36 13.77
N LEU A 78 -23.80 2.36 13.68
CA LEU A 78 -24.44 2.95 14.85
C LEU A 78 -25.75 2.21 15.16
N SER A 79 -25.69 0.88 15.26
CA SER A 79 -26.66 0.08 15.99
C SER A 79 -26.03 -0.36 17.32
N ALA A 80 -26.25 0.48 18.33
CA ALA A 80 -26.23 0.15 19.75
C ALA A 80 -25.04 -0.68 20.28
N SER A 81 -23.98 0.00 20.69
CA SER A 81 -23.38 -0.30 22.00
C SER A 81 -23.42 0.96 22.85
N SER A 82 -24.58 1.16 23.49
CA SER A 82 -24.65 1.93 24.71
C SER A 82 -23.83 1.22 25.77
N THR A 83 -22.63 1.69 26.03
CA THR A 83 -22.03 1.52 27.36
C THR A 83 -21.62 2.89 27.86
N GLY A 84 -22.64 3.69 28.17
CA GLY A 84 -22.49 4.81 29.06
C GLY A 84 -22.51 4.33 30.51
N LYS A 85 -21.51 4.83 31.27
CA LYS A 85 -21.41 4.94 32.74
C LYS A 85 -20.88 3.68 33.47
N ALA A 86 -19.98 3.79 34.45
CA ALA A 86 -19.97 4.77 35.53
C ALA A 86 -18.60 5.37 35.86
N ALA A 87 -18.59 6.71 36.01
CA ALA A 87 -17.69 7.37 36.93
C ALA A 87 -18.09 6.94 38.35
N HIS A 88 -17.23 6.19 39.03
CA HIS A 88 -17.34 5.94 40.46
C HIS A 88 -16.40 6.94 41.16
N ASN A 89 -17.00 7.80 41.97
CA ASN A 89 -16.27 8.72 42.85
C ASN A 89 -16.02 7.95 44.16
N GLU A 90 -14.76 7.64 44.46
CA GLU A 90 -14.36 7.07 45.74
C GLU A 90 -13.71 8.15 46.60
N MET A 91 -14.51 8.71 47.50
CA MET A 91 -14.06 9.54 48.61
C MET A 91 -13.43 8.61 49.66
N GLY A 92 -12.16 8.27 49.47
CA GLY A 92 -11.37 7.42 50.36
C GLY A 92 -10.47 8.23 51.30
N ARG A 93 -10.90 8.32 52.56
CA ARG A 93 -10.18 8.91 53.70
C ARG A 93 -8.76 8.34 53.83
N TYR A 94 -7.75 9.20 53.80
CA TYR A 94 -6.48 8.96 54.49
C TYR A 94 -6.40 9.91 55.68
N GLY A 95 -6.76 9.36 56.84
CA GLY A 95 -6.46 9.93 58.14
C GLY A 95 -5.73 8.86 58.94
N CYS A 96 -4.42 9.04 59.05
CA CYS A 96 -3.48 8.72 60.15
C CYS A 96 -2.07 8.81 59.55
#